data_AF-A0A167S4P5-F1
#
_entry.id   AF-A0A167S4P5-F1
#
_cell.length_a   1.000
_cell.length_b   1.000
_cell.length_c   1.000
_cell.angle_alpha   90.00
_cell.angle_beta   90.00
_cell.angle_gamma   90.00
#
_symmetry.space_group_name_H-M   'P 1'
#
loop_
_entity.id
_entity.type
_entity.pdbx_description
1 polymer ?
#
loop_
_entity_poly.entity_id
_entity_poly.type
_entity_poly.pdbx_seq_one_letter_code
_entity_poly.pdbx_strand_id
1 'polypeptide(L)'
;MSSLTSTPNANSIPTPTSTSTPTSTSTPVSTPASTSNSAPSPPAEDKNDCHGVSGDYWVMSRDVAVASAETFCRQGDKVVKYNEDSVNELELSVFKADDDTRGPKDDPNCLARLRDSVIDGCDGNDSKQNPHNYKFGSKFTSSDGWVYEMKALSKQVNEVSCDVSYKFWHDFFEIRGKNVPDAKIGVNGEGLKKELRGCGVITKWKFELTPHDVKFQWYAQGRLPMGTKSCTGNALESAGGAGRGNCGGPGRRSHLAWRRRAATGVVTTRDSIDDWPGYGEESAHVFGSLEQA
;
A
#
# COMPACT_ATOMS: atom_id res chain seq x y z
N MET A 1 -11.83 -41.53 -47.77
CA MET A 1 -13.02 -42.36 -47.50
C MET A 1 -13.66 -41.82 -46.24
N SER A 2 -14.54 -40.84 -46.43
CA SER A 2 -15.99 -40.95 -46.20
C SER A 2 -16.30 -40.56 -44.74
N SER A 3 -16.73 -39.32 -44.48
CA SER A 3 -18.14 -38.85 -44.57
C SER A 3 -18.96 -39.36 -43.37
N LEU A 4 -19.85 -38.62 -42.71
CA LEU A 4 -20.46 -37.30 -42.87
C LEU A 4 -21.35 -37.06 -41.60
N THR A 5 -21.57 -35.78 -41.24
CA THR A 5 -22.83 -35.14 -40.74
C THR A 5 -23.59 -35.68 -39.52
N SER A 6 -23.99 -34.81 -38.58
CA SER A 6 -25.15 -33.91 -38.73
C SER A 6 -25.57 -33.27 -37.38
N THR A 7 -25.67 -31.93 -37.34
CA THR A 7 -26.59 -31.17 -36.47
C THR A 7 -28.03 -31.32 -36.97
N PRO A 8 -29.08 -31.00 -36.18
CA PRO A 8 -29.73 -29.68 -36.38
C PRO A 8 -30.47 -29.04 -35.17
N ASN A 9 -30.70 -27.73 -35.32
CA ASN A 9 -31.87 -26.87 -35.00
C ASN A 9 -32.49 -26.84 -33.58
N ALA A 10 -32.61 -25.68 -32.93
CA ALA A 10 -33.42 -24.46 -33.23
C ALA A 10 -34.88 -24.57 -32.75
N ASN A 11 -35.28 -23.66 -31.86
CA ASN A 11 -36.61 -23.06 -31.68
C ASN A 11 -36.63 -22.31 -30.34
N SER A 12 -37.45 -21.30 -30.05
CA SER A 12 -38.23 -20.29 -30.77
C SER A 12 -38.99 -19.53 -29.67
N ILE A 13 -39.20 -18.24 -29.90
CA ILE A 13 -39.93 -17.26 -29.06
C ILE A 13 -41.39 -17.69 -28.82
N PRO A 14 -42.01 -17.23 -27.72
CA PRO A 14 -43.32 -16.59 -27.88
C PRO A 14 -43.53 -15.29 -27.06
N THR A 15 -43.97 -14.25 -27.75
CA THR A 15 -44.94 -13.22 -27.30
C THR A 15 -46.33 -13.73 -27.77
N PRO A 16 -47.51 -13.43 -27.16
CA PRO A 16 -48.09 -12.07 -27.00
C PRO A 16 -48.90 -11.92 -25.68
N THR A 17 -49.47 -10.76 -25.34
CA THR A 17 -50.90 -10.47 -25.62
C THR A 17 -51.22 -9.00 -25.32
N SER A 18 -51.80 -8.34 -26.31
CA SER A 18 -52.39 -7.00 -26.27
C SER A 18 -53.79 -7.06 -25.64
N THR A 19 -54.15 -6.08 -24.81
CA THR A 19 -55.56 -5.81 -24.46
C THR A 19 -55.81 -4.31 -24.59
N SER A 20 -56.93 -4.00 -25.24
CA SER A 20 -57.32 -2.69 -25.77
C SER A 20 -58.50 -2.10 -24.98
N THR A 21 -58.41 -0.79 -24.65
CA THR A 21 -59.48 0.25 -24.68
C THR A 21 -60.60 0.13 -23.59
N PRO A 22 -61.11 1.22 -22.94
CA PRO A 22 -61.46 2.47 -23.60
C PRO A 22 -61.13 3.82 -22.94
N THR A 23 -61.05 4.79 -23.85
CA THR A 23 -61.10 6.24 -23.72
C THR A 23 -62.26 6.73 -22.85
N SER A 24 -61.98 7.64 -21.92
CA SER A 24 -62.97 8.54 -21.34
C SER A 24 -62.39 9.95 -21.32
N THR A 25 -62.94 10.77 -22.20
CA THR A 25 -62.71 12.20 -22.37
C THR A 25 -63.11 12.95 -21.11
N SER A 26 -62.18 13.70 -20.51
CA SER A 26 -62.52 14.82 -19.63
C SER A 26 -61.61 16.02 -19.91
N THR A 27 -62.26 17.17 -19.93
CA THR A 27 -61.89 18.52 -20.36
C THR A 27 -60.74 19.12 -19.53
N PRO A 28 -59.92 20.06 -20.09
CA PRO A 28 -58.72 20.54 -19.42
C PRO A 28 -59.05 21.55 -18.31
N VAL A 29 -58.56 21.28 -17.10
CA VAL A 29 -58.49 22.28 -16.03
C VAL A 29 -57.09 22.90 -16.08
N SER A 30 -57.03 24.14 -16.57
CA SER A 30 -55.85 24.99 -16.53
C SER A 30 -55.35 25.13 -15.10
N THR A 31 -54.24 24.45 -14.79
CA THR A 31 -53.49 24.64 -13.55
C THR A 31 -52.50 25.78 -13.78
N PRO A 32 -52.46 26.82 -12.93
CA PRO A 32 -51.50 27.91 -13.07
C PRO A 32 -50.08 27.38 -12.89
N ALA A 33 -49.17 27.88 -13.73
CA ALA A 33 -47.75 27.58 -13.70
C ALA A 33 -47.21 27.74 -12.27
N SER A 34 -46.94 26.61 -11.61
CA SER A 34 -46.18 26.60 -10.37
C SER A 34 -44.75 26.91 -10.74
N THR A 35 -44.36 28.16 -10.51
CA THR A 35 -42.97 28.60 -10.53
C THR A 35 -42.22 27.73 -9.52
N SER A 36 -41.51 26.71 -10.01
CA SER A 36 -40.63 25.90 -9.20
C SER A 36 -39.48 26.79 -8.74
N ASN A 37 -39.63 27.37 -7.55
CA ASN A 37 -38.51 27.83 -6.75
C ASN A 37 -37.67 26.59 -6.41
N SER A 38 -36.79 26.19 -7.33
CA SER A 38 -35.72 25.26 -7.03
C SER A 38 -34.87 25.92 -5.96
N ALA A 39 -34.94 25.37 -4.74
CA ALA A 39 -34.02 25.74 -3.69
C ALA A 39 -32.58 25.63 -4.23
N PRO A 40 -31.68 26.59 -3.90
CA PRO A 40 -30.30 26.50 -4.34
C PRO A 40 -29.71 25.17 -3.89
N SER A 41 -29.06 24.45 -4.81
CA SER A 41 -28.33 23.23 -4.47
C SER A 41 -27.41 23.50 -3.27
N PRO A 42 -27.29 22.56 -2.32
CA PRO A 42 -26.36 22.71 -1.21
C PRO A 42 -24.95 23.01 -1.76
N PRO A 43 -24.16 23.84 -1.06
CA PRO A 43 -22.78 24.14 -1.44
C PRO A 43 -22.03 22.83 -1.68
N ALA A 44 -21.21 22.77 -2.73
CA ALA A 44 -20.32 21.64 -2.92
C ALA A 44 -19.45 21.51 -1.66
N GLU A 45 -19.36 20.30 -1.10
CA GLU A 45 -18.51 20.03 0.06
C GLU A 45 -17.12 19.56 -0.39
N ASP A 46 -16.11 19.90 0.39
CA ASP A 46 -14.76 19.37 0.22
C ASP A 46 -14.77 17.85 0.41
N LYS A 47 -14.15 17.11 -0.51
CA LYS A 47 -14.10 15.65 -0.51
C LYS A 47 -12.68 15.15 -0.66
N ASN A 48 -12.25 14.24 0.21
CA ASN A 48 -10.94 13.62 0.14
C ASN A 48 -11.07 12.09 -0.03
N ASP A 49 -10.72 11.58 -1.20
CA ASP A 49 -10.75 10.16 -1.53
C ASP A 49 -9.36 9.53 -1.32
N CYS A 50 -9.17 8.90 -0.16
CA CYS A 50 -7.90 8.30 0.26
C CYS A 50 -7.57 6.99 -0.47
N HIS A 51 -6.30 6.77 -0.82
CA HIS A 51 -5.84 5.50 -1.42
C HIS A 51 -5.74 4.34 -0.41
N GLY A 52 -5.74 4.64 0.89
CA GLY A 52 -5.64 3.65 1.98
C GLY A 52 -4.21 3.20 2.28
N VAL A 53 -3.97 2.76 3.52
CA VAL A 53 -2.64 2.45 4.09
C VAL A 53 -2.12 1.03 3.73
N SER A 54 -2.77 0.34 2.78
CA SER A 54 -2.52 -1.10 2.53
C SER A 54 -2.02 -1.42 1.11
N GLY A 55 -1.34 -0.48 0.46
CA GLY A 55 -0.90 -0.60 -0.93
C GLY A 55 0.58 -1.01 -1.09
N ASP A 56 0.91 -1.55 -2.26
CA ASP A 56 2.31 -1.78 -2.67
C ASP A 56 3.04 -0.47 -3.05
N TYR A 57 2.36 0.69 -2.99
CA TYR A 57 2.84 1.97 -3.49
C TYR A 57 2.74 3.03 -2.40
N TRP A 58 3.89 3.61 -2.05
CA TRP A 58 3.96 4.79 -1.19
C TRP A 58 5.25 5.56 -1.44
N VAL A 59 5.24 6.82 -1.02
CA VAL A 59 6.40 7.70 -0.91
C VAL A 59 6.94 7.59 0.51
N MET A 60 8.22 7.22 0.64
CA MET A 60 8.83 6.96 1.94
C MET A 60 8.99 8.22 2.80
N SER A 61 9.35 9.35 2.19
CA SER A 61 9.62 10.60 2.90
C SER A 61 8.50 11.61 2.67
N ARG A 62 7.80 11.95 3.76
CA ARG A 62 6.84 13.06 3.79
C ARG A 62 7.49 14.36 3.30
N ASP A 63 8.68 14.69 3.80
CA ASP A 63 9.30 15.98 3.52
C ASP A 63 9.71 16.09 2.05
N VAL A 64 10.11 14.98 1.43
CA VAL A 64 10.34 14.92 -0.03
C VAL A 64 9.03 15.17 -0.79
N ALA A 65 7.93 14.53 -0.39
CA ALA A 65 6.62 14.78 -1.02
C ALA A 65 6.19 16.25 -0.91
N VAL A 66 6.39 16.87 0.26
CA VAL A 66 6.06 18.28 0.48
C VAL A 66 6.96 19.21 -0.34
N ALA A 67 8.26 18.92 -0.45
CA ALA A 67 9.18 19.68 -1.29
C ALA A 67 8.83 19.57 -2.78
N SER A 68 8.40 18.38 -3.23
CA SER A 68 7.87 18.19 -4.58
C SER A 68 6.60 19.01 -4.80
N ALA A 69 5.67 19.04 -3.84
CA ALA A 69 4.46 19.86 -3.91
C ALA A 69 4.75 21.37 -3.96
N GLU A 70 5.73 21.85 -3.19
CA GLU A 70 6.17 23.25 -3.23
C GLU A 70 6.70 23.63 -4.61
N THR A 71 7.51 22.76 -5.21
CA THR A 71 8.02 22.97 -6.57
C THR A 71 6.90 22.92 -7.60
N PHE A 72 5.97 21.98 -7.44
CA PHE A 72 4.83 21.76 -8.33
C PHE A 72 3.87 22.96 -8.36
N CYS A 73 3.56 23.56 -7.21
CA CYS A 73 2.69 24.73 -7.14
C CYS A 73 3.32 26.00 -7.74
N ARG A 74 4.63 26.01 -7.97
CA ARG A 74 5.36 27.11 -8.60
C ARG A 74 5.55 26.93 -10.11
N GLN A 75 5.02 25.86 -10.71
CA GLN A 75 5.17 25.56 -12.14
C GLN A 75 3.79 25.45 -12.85
N GLY A 76 3.78 25.44 -14.19
CA GLY A 76 2.55 25.61 -14.99
C GLY A 76 1.89 24.30 -15.44
N ASP A 77 2.64 23.20 -15.43
CA ASP A 77 2.16 21.90 -15.87
C ASP A 77 1.20 21.31 -14.85
N LYS A 78 0.06 20.79 -15.32
CA LYS A 78 -0.99 20.25 -14.45
C LYS A 78 -0.68 18.87 -13.90
N VAL A 79 0.28 18.17 -14.47
CA VAL A 79 0.69 16.82 -14.08
C VAL A 79 2.20 16.74 -14.19
N VAL A 80 2.89 16.41 -13.10
CA VAL A 80 4.35 16.26 -13.09
C VAL A 80 4.75 15.08 -12.23
N LYS A 81 5.74 14.33 -12.72
CA LYS A 81 6.40 13.27 -11.98
C LYS A 81 7.66 13.79 -11.29
N TYR A 82 7.90 13.31 -10.08
CA TYR A 82 9.05 13.67 -9.25
C TYR A 82 9.76 12.43 -8.76
N ASN A 83 11.07 12.58 -8.53
CA ASN A 83 11.93 11.57 -7.92
C ASN A 83 11.87 10.21 -8.66
N GLU A 84 11.88 10.25 -9.99
CA GLU A 84 11.88 9.07 -10.85
C GLU A 84 12.98 8.07 -10.44
N ASP A 85 12.65 6.77 -10.53
CA ASP A 85 13.53 5.65 -10.17
C ASP A 85 13.94 5.61 -8.68
N SER A 86 13.15 6.22 -7.79
CA SER A 86 13.40 6.22 -6.34
C SER A 86 12.22 5.70 -5.51
N VAL A 87 12.48 5.42 -4.23
CA VAL A 87 11.45 5.07 -3.24
C VAL A 87 10.51 6.23 -2.90
N ASN A 88 10.77 7.42 -3.42
CA ASN A 88 9.95 8.62 -3.27
C ASN A 88 9.30 9.06 -4.58
N GLU A 89 9.26 8.18 -5.58
CA GLU A 89 8.66 8.48 -6.88
C GLU A 89 7.16 8.71 -6.75
N LEU A 90 6.71 9.85 -7.26
CA LEU A 90 5.32 10.28 -7.19
C LEU A 90 4.91 11.11 -8.40
N GLU A 91 3.62 11.15 -8.65
CA GLU A 91 2.97 12.05 -9.60
C GLU A 91 2.03 12.99 -8.85
N LEU A 92 2.16 14.29 -9.10
CA LEU A 92 1.22 15.30 -8.62
C LEU A 92 0.39 15.79 -9.79
N SER A 93 -0.91 15.98 -9.55
CA SER A 93 -1.77 16.67 -10.50
C SER A 93 -2.70 17.68 -9.83
N VAL A 94 -2.90 18.81 -10.51
CA VAL A 94 -3.85 19.85 -10.12
C VAL A 94 -4.52 20.44 -11.35
N PHE A 95 -5.85 20.52 -11.30
CA PHE A 95 -6.65 21.17 -12.32
C PHE A 95 -7.94 21.72 -11.71
N LYS A 96 -8.55 22.70 -12.38
CA LYS A 96 -9.87 23.21 -12.03
C LYS A 96 -10.92 22.53 -12.90
N ALA A 97 -11.94 21.94 -12.27
CA ALA A 97 -12.90 21.08 -12.98
C ALA A 97 -13.76 21.85 -14.00
N ASP A 98 -13.98 23.15 -13.76
CA ASP A 98 -14.78 24.05 -14.61
C ASP A 98 -13.94 24.92 -15.56
N ASP A 99 -12.60 24.91 -15.43
CA ASP A 99 -11.68 25.74 -16.23
C ASP A 99 -10.36 25.01 -16.46
N ASP A 100 -10.23 24.41 -17.65
CA ASP A 100 -9.02 23.70 -18.05
C ASP A 100 -7.88 24.64 -18.46
N THR A 101 -8.02 25.96 -18.39
CA THR A 101 -6.87 26.85 -18.58
C THR A 101 -6.10 27.06 -17.29
N ARG A 102 -6.70 26.68 -16.16
CA ARG A 102 -6.14 26.86 -14.81
C ARG A 102 -5.29 25.68 -14.39
N GLY A 103 -4.16 26.00 -13.77
CA GLY A 103 -3.21 25.02 -13.26
C GLY A 103 -2.73 25.36 -11.85
N PRO A 104 -1.67 24.67 -11.39
CA PRO A 104 -1.17 24.77 -10.01
C PRO A 104 -0.83 26.20 -9.57
N LYS A 105 -0.27 27.01 -10.49
CA LYS A 105 0.10 28.42 -10.25
C LYS A 105 -1.09 29.35 -10.02
N ASP A 106 -2.25 29.01 -10.54
CA ASP A 106 -3.44 29.87 -10.48
C ASP A 106 -4.16 29.76 -9.14
N ASP A 107 -3.91 28.70 -8.37
CA ASP A 107 -4.48 28.51 -7.05
C ASP A 107 -3.54 29.04 -5.94
N PRO A 108 -3.89 30.11 -5.23
CA PRO A 108 -3.09 30.61 -4.11
C PRO A 108 -2.98 29.62 -2.95
N ASN A 109 -3.86 28.62 -2.87
CA ASN A 109 -3.88 27.61 -1.80
C ASN A 109 -3.25 26.28 -2.22
N CYS A 110 -2.60 26.22 -3.39
CA CYS A 110 -2.13 24.96 -3.98
C CYS A 110 -1.29 24.13 -3.02
N LEU A 111 -0.29 24.76 -2.39
CA LEU A 111 0.62 24.06 -1.48
C LEU A 111 -0.09 23.59 -0.21
N ALA A 112 -0.97 24.43 0.37
CA ALA A 112 -1.71 24.07 1.57
C ALA A 112 -2.63 22.88 1.32
N ARG A 113 -3.36 22.87 0.20
CA ARG A 113 -4.27 21.77 -0.17
C ARG A 113 -3.52 20.48 -0.49
N LEU A 114 -2.42 20.55 -1.24
CA LEU A 114 -1.58 19.38 -1.48
C LEU A 114 -0.97 18.83 -0.19
N ARG A 115 -0.40 19.69 0.67
CA ARG A 115 0.21 19.25 1.92
C ARG A 115 -0.82 18.69 2.90
N ASP A 116 -1.83 19.49 3.23
CA ASP A 116 -2.72 19.22 4.36
C ASP A 116 -3.82 18.22 4.02
N SER A 117 -4.32 18.24 2.78
CA SER A 117 -5.40 17.34 2.36
C SER A 117 -4.87 16.11 1.62
N VAL A 118 -3.93 16.29 0.69
CA VAL A 118 -3.49 15.19 -0.18
C VAL A 118 -2.36 14.34 0.41
N ILE A 119 -1.36 14.97 1.03
CA ILE A 119 -0.19 14.29 1.59
C ILE A 119 -0.44 13.85 3.05
N ASP A 120 -1.08 14.69 3.86
CA ASP A 120 -1.28 14.41 5.29
C ASP A 120 -2.71 14.05 5.66
N GLY A 121 -3.69 14.38 4.84
CA GLY A 121 -5.10 14.31 5.22
C GLY A 121 -5.65 12.89 5.38
N CYS A 122 -5.00 11.89 4.79
CA CYS A 122 -5.49 10.50 4.76
C CYS A 122 -4.67 9.54 5.63
N ASP A 123 -3.38 9.80 5.77
CA ASP A 123 -2.35 8.85 6.16
C ASP A 123 -1.26 9.52 7.02
N GLY A 124 -1.40 10.82 7.31
CA GLY A 124 -0.61 11.50 8.32
C GLY A 124 -0.91 10.96 9.72
N ASN A 125 0.15 10.58 10.45
CA ASN A 125 0.12 10.41 11.90
C ASN A 125 -0.67 9.19 12.44
N ASP A 126 -0.93 8.15 11.62
CA ASP A 126 -1.46 6.87 12.13
C ASP A 126 -0.35 6.00 12.74
N SER A 127 -0.12 6.15 14.04
CA SER A 127 0.87 5.36 14.78
C SER A 127 0.64 3.84 14.78
N LYS A 128 -0.55 3.35 14.39
CA LYS A 128 -0.90 1.93 14.44
C LYS A 128 -0.77 1.24 13.09
N GLN A 129 -1.25 1.88 12.02
CA GLN A 129 -1.24 1.31 10.66
C GLN A 129 -0.17 1.96 9.77
N ASN A 130 0.31 3.16 10.11
CA ASN A 130 1.37 3.86 9.39
C ASN A 130 2.43 4.43 10.33
N PRO A 131 3.10 3.61 11.16
CA PRO A 131 4.05 4.08 12.18
C PRO A 131 5.26 4.82 11.57
N HIS A 132 5.54 4.59 10.30
CA HIS A 132 6.62 5.25 9.54
C HIS A 132 6.17 6.53 8.82
N ASN A 133 4.88 6.88 8.88
CA ASN A 133 4.29 8.04 8.23
C ASN A 133 4.57 8.12 6.71
N TYR A 134 4.52 6.97 6.03
CA TYR A 134 4.61 6.89 4.57
C TYR A 134 3.40 7.52 3.89
N LYS A 135 3.61 8.01 2.68
CA LYS A 135 2.59 8.77 1.96
C LYS A 135 2.04 7.98 0.77
N PHE A 136 0.79 7.56 0.90
CA PHE A 136 0.01 6.82 -0.09
C PHE A 136 -0.76 7.76 -1.01
N GLY A 137 -1.01 8.98 -0.53
CA GLY A 137 -1.69 10.03 -1.28
C GLY A 137 -3.20 9.85 -1.34
N SER A 138 -3.83 10.79 -2.01
CA SER A 138 -5.26 10.82 -2.18
C SER A 138 -5.66 11.65 -3.40
N LYS A 139 -6.96 11.66 -3.67
CA LYS A 139 -7.59 12.63 -4.54
C LYS A 139 -8.48 13.56 -3.73
N PHE A 140 -8.09 14.83 -3.64
CA PHE A 140 -8.86 15.87 -2.97
C PHE A 140 -9.62 16.71 -4.00
N THR A 141 -10.92 16.89 -3.77
CA THR A 141 -11.78 17.79 -4.54
C THR A 141 -12.30 18.87 -3.60
N SER A 142 -11.97 20.12 -3.89
CA SER A 142 -12.45 21.24 -3.12
C SER A 142 -13.82 21.71 -3.61
N SER A 143 -14.60 22.26 -2.69
CA SER A 143 -15.86 22.97 -2.85
C SER A 143 -15.82 24.08 -3.91
N ASP A 144 -14.66 24.68 -4.17
CA ASP A 144 -14.46 25.68 -5.22
C ASP A 144 -14.05 25.11 -6.59
N GLY A 145 -14.12 23.78 -6.75
CA GLY A 145 -13.96 23.07 -8.02
C GLY A 145 -12.54 22.67 -8.37
N TRP A 146 -11.56 22.92 -7.48
CA TRP A 146 -10.20 22.44 -7.68
C TRP A 146 -10.07 20.95 -7.34
N VAL A 147 -9.31 20.22 -8.16
CA VAL A 147 -8.99 18.81 -7.94
C VAL A 147 -7.48 18.67 -7.83
N TYR A 148 -7.05 17.98 -6.79
CA TYR A 148 -5.65 17.71 -6.45
C TYR A 148 -5.49 16.21 -6.30
N GLU A 149 -4.41 15.65 -6.80
CA GLU A 149 -4.13 14.22 -6.67
C GLU A 149 -2.64 13.99 -6.46
N MET A 150 -2.30 13.09 -5.54
CA MET A 150 -0.96 12.51 -5.44
C MET A 150 -1.04 11.01 -5.64
N LYS A 151 -0.29 10.49 -6.62
CA LYS A 151 -0.10 9.05 -6.81
C LYS A 151 1.32 8.68 -6.46
N ALA A 152 1.49 7.77 -5.51
CA ALA A 152 2.77 7.09 -5.34
C ALA A 152 2.99 6.13 -6.53
N LEU A 153 4.15 6.22 -7.17
CA LEU A 153 4.48 5.40 -8.35
C LEU A 153 5.49 4.30 -8.03
N SER A 154 6.25 4.47 -6.94
CA SER A 154 7.24 3.48 -6.53
C SER A 154 6.57 2.23 -5.98
N LYS A 155 6.65 1.13 -6.73
CA LYS A 155 6.25 -0.18 -6.20
C LYS A 155 7.31 -0.66 -5.23
N GLN A 156 6.91 -0.87 -4.00
CA GLN A 156 7.82 -1.23 -2.95
C GLN A 156 7.95 -2.74 -2.87
N VAL A 157 9.19 -3.18 -2.72
CA VAL A 157 9.50 -4.60 -2.71
C VAL A 157 9.25 -5.12 -1.30
N ASN A 158 8.26 -6.00 -1.16
CA ASN A 158 8.12 -6.86 0.01
C ASN A 158 9.49 -7.54 0.21
N GLU A 159 10.14 -7.27 1.33
CA GLU A 159 11.47 -7.84 1.59
C GLU A 159 11.47 -8.34 3.02
N VAL A 160 11.92 -9.58 3.16
CA VAL A 160 11.99 -10.25 4.44
C VAL A 160 13.36 -10.90 4.57
N SER A 161 14.03 -10.57 5.67
CA SER A 161 15.25 -11.22 6.12
C SER A 161 14.89 -12.14 7.28
N CYS A 162 15.49 -13.31 7.31
CA CYS A 162 15.11 -14.34 8.27
C CYS A 162 16.36 -15.16 8.59
N ASP A 163 16.77 -15.20 9.85
CA ASP A 163 17.84 -16.05 10.35
C ASP A 163 17.28 -17.05 11.39
N VAL A 164 17.77 -18.28 11.33
CA VAL A 164 17.51 -19.27 12.39
C VAL A 164 18.83 -19.85 12.86
N SER A 165 19.21 -19.51 14.08
CA SER A 165 20.37 -20.05 14.77
C SER A 165 19.94 -21.12 15.78
N TYR A 166 20.83 -22.08 15.98
CA TYR A 166 20.60 -23.13 16.97
C TYR A 166 21.23 -22.71 18.31
N LYS A 167 20.48 -22.74 19.40
CA LYS A 167 20.99 -22.50 20.76
C LYS A 167 20.54 -23.62 21.71
N PHE A 168 21.49 -24.49 22.08
CA PHE A 168 21.38 -25.63 23.01
C PHE A 168 20.27 -26.64 22.74
N TRP A 169 18.99 -26.30 22.96
CA TRP A 169 17.83 -27.21 22.82
C TRP A 169 16.70 -26.61 21.97
N HIS A 170 16.89 -25.41 21.44
CA HIS A 170 15.89 -24.70 20.65
C HIS A 170 16.51 -24.07 19.40
N ASP A 171 15.69 -23.92 18.37
CA ASP A 171 15.99 -23.05 17.25
C ASP A 171 15.52 -21.63 17.63
N PHE A 172 16.47 -20.71 17.77
CA PHE A 172 16.19 -19.29 17.92
C PHE A 172 16.06 -18.68 16.53
N PHE A 173 14.95 -18.00 16.27
CA PHE A 173 14.74 -17.31 15.01
C PHE A 173 14.68 -15.80 15.23
N GLU A 174 15.22 -15.08 14.26
CA GLU A 174 15.09 -13.64 14.10
C GLU A 174 14.59 -13.37 12.68
N ILE A 175 13.51 -12.60 12.58
CA ILE A 175 12.89 -12.23 11.31
C ILE A 175 12.74 -10.71 11.30
N ARG A 176 13.20 -10.10 10.22
CA ARG A 176 12.99 -8.68 9.96
C ARG A 176 12.32 -8.54 8.62
N GLY A 177 11.43 -7.57 8.48
CA GLY A 177 10.81 -7.33 7.19
C GLY A 177 10.37 -5.90 6.99
N LYS A 178 10.09 -5.61 5.73
CA LYS A 178 9.43 -4.39 5.27
C LYS A 178 8.38 -4.76 4.24
N ASN A 179 7.31 -3.98 4.21
CA ASN A 179 6.20 -4.13 3.30
C ASN A 179 5.58 -5.53 3.30
N VAL A 180 5.29 -6.06 4.50
CA VAL A 180 4.44 -7.24 4.60
C VAL A 180 3.03 -6.74 4.85
N PRO A 181 2.01 -7.17 4.08
CA PRO A 181 0.67 -6.63 4.22
C PRO A 181 0.16 -6.70 5.66
N ASP A 182 -0.25 -5.56 6.23
CA ASP A 182 -0.74 -5.45 7.61
C ASP A 182 -1.88 -6.44 7.90
N ALA A 183 -2.76 -6.64 6.92
CA ALA A 183 -3.85 -7.61 6.99
C ALA A 183 -3.37 -9.06 7.18
N LYS A 184 -2.11 -9.37 6.81
CA LYS A 184 -1.51 -10.70 6.95
C LYS A 184 -0.57 -10.81 8.14
N ILE A 185 0.24 -9.78 8.43
CA ILE A 185 1.18 -9.85 9.54
C ILE A 185 0.53 -9.51 10.89
N GLY A 186 -0.44 -8.60 10.90
CA GLY A 186 -1.06 -8.07 12.12
C GLY A 186 -0.21 -7.02 12.82
N VAL A 187 -0.86 -6.17 13.63
CA VAL A 187 -0.24 -5.01 14.31
C VAL A 187 0.92 -5.43 15.22
N ASN A 188 0.84 -6.60 15.86
CA ASN A 188 1.89 -7.14 16.73
C ASN A 188 2.47 -8.47 16.18
N GLY A 189 2.42 -8.65 14.87
CA GLY A 189 2.91 -9.86 14.21
C GLY A 189 2.06 -11.10 14.49
N GLU A 190 0.78 -10.95 14.85
CA GLU A 190 -0.10 -12.06 15.22
C GLU A 190 -0.28 -13.07 14.08
N GLY A 191 -0.33 -12.58 12.84
CA GLY A 191 -0.43 -13.44 11.66
C GLY A 191 0.86 -14.22 11.42
N LEU A 192 2.03 -13.59 11.54
CA LEU A 192 3.32 -14.29 11.49
C LEU A 192 3.45 -15.31 12.62
N LYS A 193 3.05 -14.94 13.85
CA LYS A 193 3.03 -15.83 15.01
C LYS A 193 2.10 -17.03 14.78
N LYS A 194 0.94 -16.82 14.15
CA LYS A 194 -0.02 -17.87 13.81
C LYS A 194 0.60 -18.88 12.85
N GLU A 195 1.22 -18.42 11.77
CA GLU A 195 1.89 -19.30 10.81
C GLU A 195 3.05 -20.07 11.46
N LEU A 196 3.86 -19.38 12.28
CA LEU A 196 4.98 -20.01 13.00
C LEU A 196 4.53 -21.04 14.04
N ARG A 197 3.32 -20.93 14.59
CA ARG A 197 2.76 -21.96 15.49
C ARG A 197 2.51 -23.29 14.78
N GLY A 198 2.34 -23.27 13.45
CA GLY A 198 2.30 -24.47 12.62
C GLY A 198 3.63 -25.26 12.64
N CYS A 199 4.74 -24.59 12.98
CA CYS A 199 6.06 -25.21 13.10
C CYS A 199 6.35 -25.80 14.48
N GLY A 200 5.56 -25.44 15.50
CA GLY A 200 5.74 -25.90 16.87
C GLY A 200 5.39 -24.85 17.91
N VAL A 201 5.59 -25.19 19.18
CA VAL A 201 5.33 -24.27 20.30
C VAL A 201 6.36 -23.14 20.28
N ILE A 202 5.90 -21.92 20.00
CA ILE A 202 6.74 -20.73 20.08
C ILE A 202 6.87 -20.29 21.53
N THR A 203 8.11 -20.14 22.00
CA THR A 203 8.42 -19.52 23.29
C THR A 203 9.21 -18.22 23.09
N LYS A 204 9.17 -17.31 24.07
CA LYS A 204 9.85 -16.00 24.02
C LYS A 204 9.53 -15.16 22.77
N TRP A 205 8.28 -15.21 22.30
CA TRP A 205 7.83 -14.38 21.19
C TRP A 205 7.98 -12.90 21.54
N LYS A 206 8.62 -12.16 20.64
CA LYS A 206 8.70 -10.70 20.68
C LYS A 206 8.48 -10.18 19.26
N PHE A 207 7.65 -9.16 19.11
CA PHE A 207 7.45 -8.44 17.86
C PHE A 207 7.50 -6.96 18.17
N GLU A 208 8.26 -6.22 17.36
CA GLU A 208 8.46 -4.79 17.53
C GLU A 208 8.42 -4.11 16.16
N LEU A 209 7.74 -2.98 16.09
CA LEU A 209 7.89 -2.05 14.97
C LEU A 209 9.24 -1.34 15.11
N THR A 210 9.92 -1.09 14.00
CA THR A 210 11.23 -0.44 13.99
C THR A 210 11.16 0.89 13.25
N PRO A 211 10.43 1.90 13.76
CA PRO A 211 10.19 3.19 13.08
C PRO A 211 11.47 3.99 12.78
N HIS A 212 12.57 3.67 13.46
CA HIS A 212 13.88 4.32 13.28
C HIS A 212 14.87 3.49 12.45
N ASP A 213 14.48 2.30 11.98
CA ASP A 213 15.31 1.47 11.11
C ASP A 213 14.97 1.79 9.65
N VAL A 214 15.97 2.27 8.91
CA VAL A 214 15.84 2.64 7.49
C VAL A 214 15.74 1.42 6.56
N LYS A 215 16.12 0.22 7.03
CA LYS A 215 16.14 -1.02 6.25
C LYS A 215 14.91 -1.89 6.50
N PHE A 216 14.42 -1.94 7.73
CA PHE A 216 13.30 -2.81 8.12
C PHE A 216 12.22 -2.05 8.87
N GLN A 217 10.97 -2.44 8.67
CA GLN A 217 9.82 -1.79 9.32
C GLN A 217 9.40 -2.48 10.62
N TRP A 218 9.77 -3.75 10.77
CA TRP A 218 9.46 -4.54 11.95
C TRP A 218 10.52 -5.63 12.18
N TYR A 219 10.52 -6.11 13.41
CA TYR A 219 11.40 -7.13 13.96
C TYR A 219 10.57 -8.17 14.73
N ALA A 220 10.85 -9.44 14.52
CA ALA A 220 10.24 -10.55 15.25
C ALA A 220 11.32 -11.54 15.69
N GLN A 221 11.22 -12.01 16.93
CA GLN A 221 12.08 -13.09 17.42
C GLN A 221 11.29 -14.09 18.27
N GLY A 222 11.86 -15.28 18.40
CA GLY A 222 11.33 -16.30 19.28
C GLY A 222 12.15 -17.57 19.25
N ARG A 223 11.61 -18.58 19.91
CA ARG A 223 12.21 -19.92 19.98
C ARG A 223 11.21 -20.95 19.54
N LEU A 224 11.66 -21.86 18.69
CA LEU A 224 10.92 -23.04 18.25
C LEU A 224 11.65 -24.33 18.69
N PRO A 225 10.96 -25.49 18.65
CA PRO A 225 11.61 -26.78 18.78
C PRO A 225 12.76 -26.94 17.77
N MET A 226 13.76 -27.74 18.11
CA MET A 226 14.90 -27.99 17.23
C MET A 226 14.45 -28.64 15.90
N GLY A 227 15.03 -28.20 14.79
CA GLY A 227 14.81 -28.79 13.46
C GLY A 227 13.73 -28.09 12.64
N THR A 228 13.23 -26.93 13.07
CA THR A 228 12.10 -26.24 12.42
C THR A 228 12.54 -25.15 11.44
N LYS A 229 13.85 -24.98 11.17
CA LYS A 229 14.38 -23.89 10.35
C LYS A 229 13.63 -23.69 9.03
N SER A 230 13.48 -24.77 8.26
CA SER A 230 12.79 -24.73 6.96
C SER A 230 11.31 -24.38 7.09
N CYS A 231 10.67 -24.77 8.19
CA CYS A 231 9.29 -24.40 8.49
C CYS A 231 9.17 -22.91 8.79
N THR A 232 10.10 -22.31 9.55
CA THR A 232 10.13 -20.86 9.81
C THR A 232 10.13 -20.06 8.50
N GLY A 233 10.94 -20.45 7.53
CA GLY A 233 10.95 -19.80 6.21
C GLY A 233 9.62 -19.95 5.46
N ASN A 234 8.97 -21.12 5.52
CA ASN A 234 7.65 -21.32 4.90
C ASN A 234 6.57 -20.49 5.58
N ALA A 235 6.56 -20.46 6.92
CA ALA A 235 5.60 -19.70 7.70
C ALA A 235 5.71 -18.20 7.41
N LEU A 236 6.92 -17.69 7.21
CA LEU A 236 7.17 -16.31 6.79
C LEU A 236 6.57 -16.00 5.41
N GLU A 237 6.77 -16.89 4.44
CA GLU A 237 6.19 -16.75 3.10
C GLU A 237 4.65 -16.81 3.15
N SER A 238 4.08 -17.73 3.93
CA SER A 238 2.63 -17.80 4.19
C SER A 238 2.07 -16.54 4.85
N ALA A 239 2.84 -15.93 5.76
CA ALA A 239 2.50 -14.67 6.42
C ALA A 239 2.61 -13.44 5.50
N GLY A 240 2.95 -13.62 4.22
CA GLY A 240 3.01 -12.55 3.22
C GLY A 240 4.42 -12.00 2.95
N GLY A 241 5.46 -12.61 3.52
CA GLY A 241 6.83 -12.32 3.13
C GLY A 241 7.09 -12.65 1.67
N ALA A 242 7.94 -11.88 0.99
CA ALA A 242 8.29 -12.13 -0.42
C ALA A 242 9.09 -13.41 -0.69
N GLY A 243 9.41 -14.15 0.35
CA GLY A 243 10.07 -15.44 0.28
C GLY A 243 10.49 -15.92 1.66
N ARG A 244 11.29 -16.97 1.68
CA ARG A 244 11.69 -17.69 2.90
C ARG A 244 12.85 -17.04 3.66
N GLY A 245 13.42 -15.94 3.14
CA GLY A 245 14.65 -15.34 3.65
C GLY A 245 15.82 -16.33 3.70
N ASN A 246 16.73 -16.16 4.67
CA ASN A 246 17.81 -17.12 4.96
C ASN A 246 17.35 -18.29 5.88
N CYS A 247 16.07 -18.38 6.22
CA CYS A 247 15.47 -19.48 6.99
C CYS A 247 15.28 -20.77 6.17
N GLY A 248 16.07 -20.97 5.10
CA GLY A 248 15.99 -22.13 4.22
C GLY A 248 16.59 -23.44 4.79
N GLY A 249 17.22 -23.38 5.97
CA GLY A 249 17.99 -24.48 6.54
C GLY A 249 19.44 -24.54 6.02
N PRO A 250 20.29 -25.41 6.61
CA PRO A 250 21.68 -25.55 6.20
C PRO A 250 21.77 -25.94 4.71
N GLY A 251 22.54 -25.18 3.93
CA GLY A 251 22.80 -25.46 2.52
C GLY A 251 22.01 -24.62 1.51
N ARG A 252 21.09 -23.75 1.95
CA ARG A 252 20.43 -22.76 1.07
C ARG A 252 20.75 -21.34 1.49
N ARG A 253 22.04 -20.97 1.45
CA ARG A 253 22.36 -19.56 1.15
C ARG A 253 21.75 -19.31 -0.22
N SER A 254 20.89 -18.31 -0.36
CA SER A 254 20.13 -17.99 -1.55
C SER A 254 21.05 -17.73 -2.77
N HIS A 255 21.52 -18.79 -3.41
CA HIS A 255 22.21 -18.77 -4.71
C HIS A 255 21.29 -18.37 -5.87
N LEU A 256 19.99 -18.18 -5.61
CA LEU A 256 19.02 -17.76 -6.64
C LEU A 256 19.08 -16.27 -6.98
N ALA A 257 19.87 -15.46 -6.26
CA ALA A 257 20.20 -14.10 -6.68
C ALA A 257 21.36 -14.03 -7.70
N TRP A 258 22.05 -15.15 -7.99
CA TRP A 258 23.28 -15.14 -8.78
C TRP A 258 23.08 -15.20 -10.30
N ARG A 259 21.93 -15.66 -10.82
CA ARG A 259 21.75 -15.88 -12.28
C ARG A 259 21.25 -14.71 -13.12
N ARG A 260 20.92 -13.54 -12.53
CA ARG A 260 20.57 -12.32 -13.30
C ARG A 260 21.58 -11.18 -13.19
N ARG A 261 22.74 -11.39 -12.55
CA ARG A 261 23.61 -10.27 -12.13
C ARG A 261 25.05 -10.36 -12.68
N ALA A 262 25.23 -10.96 -13.85
CA ALA A 262 26.51 -10.94 -14.57
C ALA A 262 26.62 -9.82 -15.62
N ALA A 263 25.61 -8.95 -15.76
CA ALA A 263 25.57 -7.96 -16.85
C ALA A 263 26.00 -6.53 -16.47
N THR A 264 26.10 -6.16 -15.18
CA THR A 264 26.23 -4.75 -14.79
C THR A 264 27.40 -4.39 -13.88
N GLY A 265 28.29 -5.32 -13.52
CA GLY A 265 29.61 -4.99 -12.93
C GLY A 265 29.61 -4.28 -11.56
N VAL A 266 28.46 -3.96 -10.97
CA VAL A 266 28.38 -3.35 -9.64
C VAL A 266 28.31 -4.43 -8.58
N VAL A 267 29.39 -4.61 -7.82
CA VAL A 267 29.43 -5.43 -6.61
C VAL A 267 28.62 -4.71 -5.53
N THR A 268 27.33 -5.00 -5.45
CA THR A 268 26.61 -4.84 -4.18
C THR A 268 26.74 -6.18 -3.46
N THR A 269 27.63 -6.24 -2.46
CA THR A 269 27.54 -7.22 -1.40
C THR A 269 26.15 -7.07 -0.79
N ARG A 270 25.24 -8.00 -1.13
CA ARG A 270 23.92 -8.05 -0.50
C ARG A 270 24.16 -8.46 0.95
N ASP A 271 24.08 -7.46 1.82
CA ASP A 271 23.97 -7.51 3.28
C ASP A 271 24.38 -8.86 3.90
N SER A 272 25.69 -9.08 4.03
CA SER A 272 26.18 -10.06 5.01
C SER A 272 25.83 -9.55 6.40
N ILE A 273 25.44 -10.44 7.30
CA ILE A 273 25.11 -10.13 8.70
C ILE A 273 26.29 -9.49 9.45
N ASP A 274 27.51 -9.71 8.95
CA ASP A 274 28.75 -9.12 9.45
C ASP A 274 28.85 -7.60 9.19
N ASP A 275 28.03 -7.06 8.28
CA ASP A 275 27.99 -5.63 7.95
C ASP A 275 26.84 -4.89 8.71
N TRP A 276 26.18 -5.54 9.68
CA TRP A 276 25.02 -4.98 10.38
C TRP A 276 25.41 -4.20 11.64
N PRO A 277 24.92 -2.96 11.84
CA PRO A 277 25.07 -2.27 13.11
C PRO A 277 24.37 -3.07 14.23
N GLY A 278 25.10 -3.43 15.29
CA GLY A 278 24.55 -4.11 16.46
C GLY A 278 24.61 -5.64 16.46
N TYR A 279 25.46 -6.26 15.64
CA TYR A 279 25.70 -7.71 15.71
C TYR A 279 26.92 -8.01 16.61
N GLY A 280 26.65 -8.52 17.82
CA GLY A 280 27.65 -8.90 18.83
C GLY A 280 27.20 -8.57 20.25
N GLU A 281 26.69 -9.59 20.96
CA GLU A 281 26.18 -9.56 22.35
C GLU A 281 24.82 -8.86 22.57
N GLU A 282 23.94 -9.50 23.38
CA GLU A 282 22.58 -9.01 23.70
C GLU A 282 22.57 -7.59 24.30
N SER A 283 23.70 -7.12 24.84
CA SER A 283 23.92 -5.77 25.37
C SER A 283 24.14 -4.70 24.30
N ALA A 284 24.33 -5.06 23.03
CA ALA A 284 24.44 -4.10 21.92
C ALA A 284 23.08 -3.74 21.29
N HIS A 285 22.00 -4.43 21.68
CA HIS A 285 20.62 -4.08 21.32
C HIS A 285 20.06 -3.01 22.29
N VAL A 286 20.75 -1.88 22.44
CA VAL A 286 20.19 -0.74 23.18
C VAL A 286 19.43 0.14 22.19
N PHE A 287 18.15 -0.19 21.97
CA PHE A 287 17.21 0.83 21.54
C PHE A 287 17.00 1.72 22.76
N GLY A 288 17.51 2.95 22.69
CA GLY A 288 17.58 3.85 23.83
C GLY A 288 16.28 3.88 24.62
N SER A 289 16.32 3.34 25.85
CA SER A 289 15.37 3.72 26.88
C SER A 289 15.72 5.15 27.28
N LEU A 290 15.07 6.14 26.67
CA LEU A 290 14.94 7.42 27.34
C LEU A 290 13.73 7.30 28.28
N GLU A 291 14.07 6.76 29.44
CA GLU A 291 13.51 7.16 30.72
C GLU A 291 13.38 8.70 30.74
N GLN A 292 12.14 9.17 30.96
CA GLN A 292 11.75 10.41 31.63
C GLN A 292 12.70 11.62 31.51
N ALA A 293 12.30 12.60 30.69
CA ALA A 293 12.33 14.03 31.01
C ALA A 293 11.29 14.77 30.16
#